data_AF-A0A0J9C348-F1
#
_entry.id   AF-A0A0J9C348-F1
#
_cell.length_a   1.000
_cell.length_b   1.000
_cell.length_c   1.000
_cell.angle_alpha   90.00
_cell.angle_beta   90.00
_cell.angle_gamma   90.00
#
_symmetry.space_group_name_H-M   'P 1'
#
loop_
_entity.id
_entity.type
_entity.pdbx_description
1 polymer ?
#
loop_
_entity_poly.entity_id
_entity_poly.type
_entity_poly.pdbx_seq_one_letter_code
_entity_poly.pdbx_strand_id
1 'polypeptide(L)'
;MDHNNKKWKKRLLGLLGCLAGLVIIIVLGGAFMFRHEIKTLGTLEKIDDNVLYSMRYDGDYGFDDFLEIGASTDGELVRFVTERLLKGLPFEFSIPDLGCSTFSAWTKEGDYIFGRNFDLTYSPALIVETAPDHGYRSLSTVNLAFLGFGEDNLPDSLKEKLIALAAPYAPLDGINEKGLAAAVLRIADEPTNQDTGKTDITTTTAIRLMLDKAATVDEAVELLEQYDMHSSAGSCYHFQIADAGGNSAVVEYVDNELVVLKAEQDYQMATNFLLSDKKYNFGNGQDRYEILETSLDSCNGVVEDEQAGMDLLQAASKDWHVSESSGRMNATQWSVVFNCTDLTAKIITGRQYDKPAHEFSLDQ
;
A
#
# COMPACT_ATOMS: atom_id res chain seq x y z
N MET A 1 49.77 -47.06 -26.54
CA MET A 1 48.63 -46.13 -26.73
C MET A 1 47.65 -46.10 -25.55
N ASP A 2 47.51 -47.18 -24.78
CA ASP A 2 46.45 -47.29 -23.75
C ASP A 2 46.70 -46.49 -22.44
N HIS A 3 47.97 -46.31 -22.05
CA HIS A 3 48.33 -45.63 -20.80
C HIS A 3 48.08 -44.10 -20.84
N ASN A 4 48.17 -43.49 -22.02
CA ASN A 4 47.92 -42.06 -22.22
C ASN A 4 46.42 -41.74 -22.13
N ASN A 5 45.57 -42.68 -22.56
CA ASN A 5 44.12 -42.53 -22.58
C ASN A 5 43.52 -42.55 -21.16
N LYS A 6 44.05 -43.40 -20.25
CA LYS A 6 43.66 -43.43 -18.83
C LYS A 6 44.04 -42.15 -18.07
N LYS A 7 45.23 -41.59 -18.31
CA LYS A 7 45.66 -40.32 -17.69
C LYS A 7 44.82 -39.13 -18.18
N TRP A 8 44.47 -39.11 -19.47
CA TRP A 8 43.63 -38.07 -20.04
C TRP A 8 42.20 -38.12 -19.50
N LYS A 9 41.58 -39.31 -19.39
CA LYS A 9 40.26 -39.47 -18.75
C LYS A 9 40.24 -39.01 -17.28
N LYS A 10 41.27 -39.33 -16.49
CA LYS A 10 41.37 -38.84 -15.09
C LYS A 10 41.49 -37.32 -15.00
N ARG A 11 42.25 -36.69 -15.91
CA ARG A 11 42.35 -35.22 -15.98
C ARG A 11 41.03 -34.57 -16.41
N LEU A 12 40.32 -35.17 -17.37
CA LEU A 12 39.00 -34.71 -17.81
C LEU A 12 37.96 -34.80 -16.69
N LEU A 13 37.91 -35.92 -15.96
CA LEU A 13 37.05 -36.09 -14.78
C LEU A 13 37.38 -35.08 -13.65
N GLY A 14 38.65 -34.82 -13.41
CA GLY A 14 39.09 -33.78 -12.46
C GLY A 14 38.63 -32.38 -12.88
N LEU A 15 38.78 -32.03 -14.17
CA LEU A 15 38.31 -30.78 -14.75
C LEU A 15 36.79 -30.62 -14.65
N LEU A 16 36.02 -31.66 -14.99
CA LEU A 16 34.56 -31.67 -14.84
C LEU A 16 34.13 -31.54 -13.38
N GLY A 17 34.84 -32.19 -12.46
CA GLY A 17 34.61 -32.04 -11.01
C GLY A 17 34.88 -30.62 -10.52
N CYS A 18 35.98 -29.99 -10.97
CA CYS A 18 36.28 -28.59 -10.67
C CYS A 18 35.24 -27.64 -11.27
N LEU A 19 34.79 -27.87 -12.51
CA LEU A 19 33.77 -27.06 -13.15
C LEU A 19 32.42 -27.18 -12.43
N ALA A 20 32.03 -28.40 -12.05
CA ALA A 20 30.82 -28.63 -11.26
C ALA A 20 30.91 -27.96 -9.89
N GLY A 21 32.06 -28.05 -9.22
CA GLY A 21 32.30 -27.34 -7.96
C GLY A 21 32.19 -25.82 -8.09
N LEU A 22 32.76 -25.24 -9.16
CA LEU A 22 32.65 -23.81 -9.45
C LEU A 22 31.19 -23.39 -9.70
N VAL A 23 30.44 -24.17 -10.48
CA VAL A 23 29.01 -23.93 -10.74
C VAL A 23 28.23 -23.96 -9.42
N ILE A 24 28.48 -24.94 -8.55
CA ILE A 24 27.84 -25.01 -7.23
C ILE A 24 28.15 -23.77 -6.39
N ILE A 25 29.41 -23.32 -6.35
CA ILE A 25 29.79 -22.10 -5.60
C ILE A 25 29.07 -20.87 -6.16
N ILE A 26 29.00 -20.72 -7.48
CA ILE A 26 28.29 -19.60 -8.12
C ILE A 26 26.80 -19.64 -7.79
N VAL A 27 26.17 -20.83 -7.87
CA VAL A 27 24.74 -21.00 -7.56
C VAL A 27 24.46 -20.71 -6.09
N LEU A 28 25.27 -21.24 -5.16
CA LEU A 28 25.11 -20.99 -3.73
C LEU A 28 25.38 -19.52 -3.37
N GLY A 29 26.40 -18.90 -3.98
CA GLY A 29 26.69 -17.48 -3.81
C GLY A 29 25.54 -16.60 -4.33
N GLY A 30 24.98 -16.94 -5.48
CA GLY A 30 23.78 -16.30 -6.02
C GLY A 30 22.57 -16.45 -5.09
N ALA A 31 22.26 -17.69 -4.68
CA ALA A 31 21.15 -17.94 -3.77
C ALA A 31 21.29 -17.21 -2.42
N PHE A 32 22.52 -17.08 -1.90
CA PHE A 32 22.79 -16.32 -0.69
C PHE A 32 22.65 -14.82 -0.87
N MET A 33 23.05 -14.29 -2.03
CA MET A 33 22.93 -12.87 -2.38
C MET A 33 21.48 -12.45 -2.61
N PHE A 34 20.65 -13.34 -3.15
CA PHE A 34 19.23 -13.11 -3.42
C PHE A 34 18.31 -13.75 -2.37
N ARG A 35 18.84 -14.08 -1.19
CA ARG A 35 18.10 -14.88 -0.19
C ARG A 35 16.84 -14.17 0.30
N HIS A 36 16.89 -12.84 0.41
CA HIS A 36 15.81 -12.01 0.91
C HIS A 36 14.70 -11.93 -0.15
N GLU A 37 15.06 -11.67 -1.40
CA GLU A 37 14.14 -11.67 -2.54
C GLU A 37 13.50 -13.05 -2.75
N ILE A 38 14.29 -14.14 -2.68
CA ILE A 38 13.76 -15.51 -2.80
C ILE A 38 12.79 -15.81 -1.64
N LYS A 39 13.12 -15.39 -0.42
CA LYS A 39 12.25 -15.59 0.75
C LYS A 39 10.96 -14.79 0.60
N THR A 40 11.02 -13.52 0.24
CA THR A 40 9.86 -12.66 -0.05
C THR A 40 8.95 -13.30 -1.10
N LEU A 41 9.47 -13.66 -2.28
CA LEU A 41 8.68 -14.26 -3.35
C LEU A 41 8.13 -15.65 -3.00
N GLY A 42 8.81 -16.36 -2.11
CA GLY A 42 8.34 -17.64 -1.56
C GLY A 42 7.12 -17.51 -0.64
N THR A 43 6.85 -16.31 -0.11
CA THR A 43 5.66 -16.01 0.70
C THR A 43 4.49 -15.44 -0.10
N LEU A 44 4.71 -15.09 -1.37
CA LEU A 44 3.63 -14.56 -2.20
C LEU A 44 2.61 -15.66 -2.51
N GLU A 45 1.40 -15.49 -2.00
CA GLU A 45 0.30 -16.44 -2.06
C GLU A 45 -0.99 -15.78 -2.55
N LYS A 46 -1.73 -16.47 -3.43
CA LYS A 46 -3.09 -16.10 -3.81
C LYS A 46 -4.06 -16.61 -2.74
N ILE A 47 -4.74 -15.68 -2.07
CA ILE A 47 -5.65 -15.97 -0.94
C ILE A 47 -7.03 -16.38 -1.42
N ASP A 48 -7.55 -15.73 -2.46
CA ASP A 48 -8.87 -16.01 -3.02
C ASP A 48 -8.93 -15.85 -4.55
N ASP A 49 -10.01 -16.32 -5.16
CA ASP A 49 -10.24 -16.19 -6.60
C ASP A 49 -10.67 -14.78 -7.04
N ASN A 50 -10.93 -13.88 -6.09
CA ASN A 50 -11.18 -12.46 -6.30
C ASN A 50 -9.89 -11.63 -6.33
N VAL A 51 -8.77 -12.30 -6.56
CA VAL A 51 -7.49 -11.69 -6.87
C VAL A 51 -6.91 -10.94 -5.67
N LEU A 52 -7.20 -11.44 -4.46
CA LEU A 52 -6.48 -11.09 -3.23
C LEU A 52 -5.21 -11.94 -3.12
N TYR A 53 -4.08 -11.27 -2.94
CA TYR A 53 -2.78 -11.87 -2.65
C TYR A 53 -2.28 -11.42 -1.28
N SER A 54 -1.38 -12.20 -0.69
CA SER A 54 -0.59 -11.78 0.46
C SER A 54 0.90 -12.00 0.23
N MET A 55 1.75 -11.18 0.84
CA MET A 55 3.20 -11.32 0.79
C MET A 55 3.83 -10.80 2.07
N ARG A 56 4.84 -11.51 2.60
CA ARG A 56 5.69 -11.02 3.68
C ARG A 56 7.03 -10.60 3.10
N TYR A 57 7.33 -9.31 3.20
CA TYR A 57 8.59 -8.77 2.71
C TYR A 57 9.72 -9.07 3.69
N ASP A 58 10.73 -9.79 3.21
CA ASP A 58 11.96 -10.07 3.94
C ASP A 58 13.11 -9.22 3.37
N GLY A 59 13.81 -8.53 4.27
CA GLY A 59 14.98 -7.71 3.94
C GLY A 59 14.69 -6.21 3.80
N ASP A 60 15.77 -5.45 3.60
CA ASP A 60 15.74 -4.01 3.45
C ASP A 60 15.30 -3.63 2.02
N TYR A 61 14.16 -2.94 1.92
CA TYR A 61 13.65 -2.38 0.67
C TYR A 61 14.22 -0.99 0.36
N GLY A 62 15.17 -0.49 1.15
CA GLY A 62 15.95 0.71 0.88
C GLY A 62 15.21 2.02 1.12
N PHE A 63 14.21 2.04 1.99
CA PHE A 63 13.37 3.22 2.18
C PHE A 63 14.11 4.36 2.89
N ASP A 64 15.03 4.06 3.81
CA ASP A 64 15.90 5.09 4.40
C ASP A 64 16.80 5.74 3.35
N ASP A 65 17.40 4.94 2.46
CA ASP A 65 18.17 5.44 1.32
C ASP A 65 17.29 6.29 0.38
N PHE A 66 16.03 5.91 0.20
CA PHE A 66 15.06 6.70 -0.57
C PHE A 66 14.80 8.06 0.08
N LEU A 67 14.61 8.14 1.40
CA LEU A 67 14.35 9.39 2.13
C LEU A 67 15.56 10.36 2.14
N GLU A 68 16.76 9.92 1.77
CA GLU A 68 17.92 10.79 1.56
C GLU A 68 17.94 11.40 0.15
N ILE A 69 17.37 10.71 -0.85
CA ILE A 69 17.45 11.08 -2.27
C ILE A 69 16.15 11.75 -2.74
N GLY A 70 15.01 11.22 -2.34
CA GLY A 70 13.67 11.62 -2.76
C GLY A 70 13.30 11.23 -4.19
N ALA A 71 12.07 11.55 -4.56
CA ALA A 71 11.60 11.51 -5.95
C ALA A 71 10.53 12.58 -6.18
N SER A 72 10.77 13.49 -7.12
CA SER A 72 9.81 14.54 -7.50
C SER A 72 8.82 14.05 -8.57
N THR A 73 9.03 12.86 -9.13
CA THR A 73 8.15 12.28 -10.17
C THR A 73 8.03 10.77 -10.03
N ASP A 74 6.93 10.20 -10.56
CA ASP A 74 6.75 8.74 -10.64
C ASP A 74 7.89 8.05 -11.43
N GLY A 75 8.45 8.73 -12.44
CA GLY A 75 9.58 8.20 -13.20
C GLY A 75 10.87 8.07 -12.39
N GLU A 76 11.10 9.01 -11.47
CA GLU A 76 12.23 8.95 -10.54
C GLU A 76 12.03 7.87 -9.47
N LEU A 77 10.81 7.73 -8.95
CA LEU A 77 10.44 6.63 -8.06
C LEU A 77 10.68 5.27 -8.72
N VAL A 78 10.17 5.07 -9.95
CA VAL A 78 10.38 3.83 -10.72
C VAL A 78 11.85 3.56 -10.91
N ARG A 79 12.64 4.57 -11.27
CA ARG A 79 14.09 4.43 -11.46
C ARG A 79 14.77 3.96 -10.17
N PHE A 80 14.45 4.59 -9.04
CA PHE A 80 14.98 4.18 -7.73
C PHE A 80 14.63 2.72 -7.42
N VAL A 81 13.35 2.35 -7.54
CA VAL A 81 12.87 0.99 -7.26
C VAL A 81 13.51 -0.04 -8.20
N THR A 82 13.62 0.27 -9.49
CA THR A 82 14.24 -0.61 -10.48
C THR A 82 15.73 -0.83 -10.19
N GLU A 83 16.46 0.23 -9.85
CA GLU A 83 17.89 0.14 -9.51
C GLU A 83 18.12 -0.61 -8.20
N ARG A 84 17.31 -0.31 -7.17
CA ARG A 84 17.47 -0.86 -5.82
C ARG A 84 16.95 -2.29 -5.69
N LEU A 85 15.72 -2.54 -6.11
CA LEU A 85 14.99 -3.79 -5.81
C LEU A 85 14.95 -4.76 -6.99
N LEU A 86 14.83 -4.25 -8.21
CA LEU A 86 14.63 -5.08 -9.39
C LEU A 86 15.92 -5.34 -10.17
N LYS A 87 17.06 -4.82 -9.69
CA LYS A 87 18.41 -4.98 -10.29
C LYS A 87 18.43 -4.66 -11.78
N GLY A 88 17.72 -3.60 -12.17
CA GLY A 88 17.63 -3.13 -13.54
C GLY A 88 16.50 -3.75 -14.37
N LEU A 89 15.65 -4.62 -13.81
CA LEU A 89 14.44 -5.07 -14.49
C LEU A 89 13.41 -3.92 -14.51
N PRO A 90 13.00 -3.45 -15.69
CA PRO A 90 11.99 -2.40 -15.80
C PRO A 90 10.61 -2.95 -15.45
N PHE A 91 9.77 -2.10 -14.89
CA PHE A 91 8.34 -2.35 -14.67
C PHE A 91 7.54 -1.10 -15.03
N GLU A 92 6.25 -1.28 -15.27
CA GLU A 92 5.33 -0.16 -15.48
C GLU A 92 4.74 0.25 -14.14
N PHE A 93 4.74 1.57 -13.86
CA PHE A 93 4.08 2.14 -12.70
C PHE A 93 3.05 3.16 -13.14
N SER A 94 1.82 3.00 -12.69
CA SER A 94 0.72 3.90 -13.03
C SER A 94 -0.38 3.84 -11.99
N ILE A 95 -0.79 5.00 -11.48
CA ILE A 95 -1.90 5.12 -10.53
C ILE A 95 -3.10 5.74 -11.27
N PRO A 96 -4.04 4.94 -11.83
CA PRO A 96 -5.27 5.47 -12.44
C PRO A 96 -6.18 6.22 -11.45
N ASP A 97 -7.31 6.69 -11.97
CA ASP A 97 -8.36 7.44 -11.27
C ASP A 97 -8.95 6.70 -10.05
N LEU A 98 -8.50 7.03 -8.83
CA LEU A 98 -9.02 6.44 -7.58
C LEU A 98 -10.35 7.08 -7.14
N GLY A 99 -11.37 6.27 -6.86
CA GLY A 99 -12.52 6.66 -6.02
C GLY A 99 -12.39 6.01 -4.65
N CYS A 100 -12.67 6.70 -3.54
CA CYS A 100 -12.45 6.16 -2.21
C CYS A 100 -13.33 6.77 -1.11
N SER A 101 -13.49 6.05 -0.01
CA SER A 101 -14.06 6.58 1.23
C SER A 101 -13.35 6.00 2.44
N THR A 102 -13.23 6.78 3.51
CA THR A 102 -12.60 6.38 4.76
C THR A 102 -13.40 6.86 5.96
N PHE A 103 -13.26 6.14 7.08
CA PHE A 103 -13.72 6.61 8.38
C PHE A 103 -12.80 6.12 9.50
N SER A 104 -12.87 6.78 10.65
CA SER A 104 -12.34 6.33 11.94
C SER A 104 -13.47 6.34 12.97
N ALA A 105 -13.49 5.37 13.88
CA ALA A 105 -14.54 5.23 14.90
C ALA A 105 -14.07 4.36 16.07
N TRP A 106 -14.77 4.44 17.20
CA TRP A 106 -14.62 3.51 18.31
C TRP A 106 -15.56 2.32 18.16
N THR A 107 -15.19 1.16 18.70
CA THR A 107 -16.11 0.05 18.96
C THR A 107 -16.67 0.14 20.37
N LYS A 108 -17.75 -0.59 20.67
CA LYS A 108 -18.27 -0.70 22.05
C LYS A 108 -17.31 -1.38 23.02
N GLU A 109 -16.39 -2.20 22.50
CA GLU A 109 -15.37 -2.87 23.30
C GLU A 109 -14.21 -1.93 23.68
N GLY A 110 -14.15 -0.74 23.06
CA GLY A 110 -13.15 0.28 23.33
C GLY A 110 -11.95 0.20 22.39
N ASP A 111 -12.09 -0.45 21.24
CA ASP A 111 -11.06 -0.46 20.20
C ASP A 111 -11.27 0.70 19.24
N TYR A 112 -10.18 1.21 18.67
CA TYR A 112 -10.26 2.20 17.61
C TYR A 112 -10.09 1.53 16.26
N ILE A 113 -10.98 1.80 15.32
CA ILE A 113 -10.98 1.20 13.98
C ILE A 113 -10.87 2.27 12.89
N PHE A 114 -10.21 1.91 11.80
CA PHE A 114 -10.08 2.72 10.60
C PHE A 114 -10.57 1.94 9.37
N GLY A 115 -11.65 2.41 8.76
CA GLY A 115 -12.28 1.77 7.61
C GLY A 115 -11.93 2.45 6.29
N ARG A 116 -11.79 1.67 5.23
CA ARG A 116 -11.43 2.14 3.88
C ARG A 116 -12.15 1.35 2.78
N ASN A 117 -12.81 2.06 1.87
CA ASN A 117 -13.21 1.55 0.55
C ASN A 117 -12.25 2.06 -0.52
N PHE A 118 -11.85 1.18 -1.43
CA PHE A 118 -11.11 1.50 -2.63
C PHE A 118 -11.93 1.17 -3.88
N ASP A 119 -12.23 2.18 -4.71
CA ASP A 119 -13.04 2.09 -5.92
C ASP A 119 -12.19 2.34 -7.15
N LEU A 120 -12.20 1.39 -8.08
CA LEU A 120 -11.48 1.49 -9.34
C LEU A 120 -12.06 0.50 -10.35
N THR A 121 -11.49 0.48 -11.55
CA THR A 121 -11.56 -0.65 -12.47
C THR A 121 -10.90 -1.89 -11.85
N TYR A 122 -10.98 -3.04 -12.53
CA TYR A 122 -10.33 -4.30 -12.11
C TYR A 122 -8.96 -4.06 -11.46
N SER A 123 -8.86 -4.42 -10.17
CA SER A 123 -7.70 -4.13 -9.33
C SER A 123 -7.33 -5.35 -8.47
N PRO A 124 -6.35 -6.16 -8.90
CA PRO A 124 -5.77 -7.19 -8.06
C PRO A 124 -5.18 -6.58 -6.78
N ALA A 125 -5.64 -7.05 -5.61
CA ALA A 125 -5.19 -6.53 -4.32
C ALA A 125 -4.05 -7.41 -3.75
N LEU A 126 -3.04 -6.77 -3.15
CA LEU A 126 -1.99 -7.43 -2.39
C LEU A 126 -1.92 -6.83 -0.99
N ILE A 127 -2.06 -7.66 0.04
CA ILE A 127 -1.69 -7.30 1.40
C ILE A 127 -0.20 -7.62 1.59
N VAL A 128 0.60 -6.60 1.84
CA VAL A 128 2.04 -6.76 2.10
C VAL A 128 2.34 -6.45 3.56
N GLU A 129 2.98 -7.40 4.23
CA GLU A 129 3.60 -7.21 5.54
C GLU A 129 5.06 -6.78 5.34
N THR A 130 5.46 -5.68 5.96
CA THR A 130 6.85 -5.20 5.99
C THR A 130 7.34 -5.08 7.43
N ALA A 131 8.64 -5.33 7.66
CA ALA A 131 9.29 -5.20 8.97
C ALA A 131 10.70 -4.61 8.79
N PRO A 132 10.83 -3.30 8.49
CA PRO A 132 12.14 -2.68 8.28
C PRO A 132 12.97 -2.62 9.58
N ASP A 133 14.29 -2.72 9.48
CA ASP A 133 15.20 -2.71 10.64
C ASP A 133 15.16 -1.39 11.44
N HIS A 134 14.77 -0.29 10.78
CA HIS A 134 14.73 1.06 11.33
C HIS A 134 13.34 1.71 11.19
N GLY A 135 12.28 0.93 11.26
CA GLY A 135 10.92 1.43 11.23
C GLY A 135 9.94 0.45 11.84
N TYR A 136 8.66 0.77 11.74
CA TYR A 136 7.60 -0.04 12.29
C TYR A 136 7.19 -1.18 11.36
N ARG A 137 6.92 -2.36 11.95
CA ARG A 137 6.23 -3.44 11.24
C ARG A 137 4.84 -2.95 10.81
N SER A 138 4.40 -3.26 9.59
CA SER A 138 3.10 -2.81 9.08
C SER A 138 2.46 -3.78 8.10
N LEU A 139 1.13 -3.74 8.02
CA LEU A 139 0.33 -4.28 6.92
C LEU A 139 -0.09 -3.12 6.02
N SER A 140 -0.01 -3.30 4.71
CA SER A 140 -0.53 -2.31 3.75
C SER A 140 -1.18 -2.99 2.55
N THR A 141 -2.18 -2.34 1.98
CA THR A 141 -2.82 -2.80 0.75
C THR A 141 -2.22 -2.10 -0.46
N VAL A 142 -1.83 -2.89 -1.45
CA VAL A 142 -1.24 -2.46 -2.71
C VAL A 142 -2.16 -2.90 -3.85
N ASN A 143 -2.43 -1.99 -4.79
CA ASN A 143 -3.02 -2.38 -6.06
C ASN A 143 -1.93 -2.92 -6.98
N LEU A 144 -1.96 -4.23 -7.26
CA LEU A 144 -1.00 -4.86 -8.17
C LEU A 144 -1.12 -4.28 -9.59
N ALA A 145 -2.26 -3.74 -10.00
CA ALA A 145 -2.36 -3.04 -11.29
C ALA A 145 -1.40 -1.85 -11.40
N PHE A 146 -0.99 -1.25 -10.26
CA PHE A 146 -0.07 -0.12 -10.25
C PHE A 146 1.36 -0.55 -10.49
N LEU A 147 1.66 -1.85 -10.37
CA LEU A 147 2.94 -2.44 -10.73
C LEU A 147 2.90 -3.09 -12.12
N GLY A 148 1.86 -2.83 -12.91
CA GLY A 148 1.70 -3.36 -14.26
C GLY A 148 1.07 -4.76 -14.34
N PHE A 149 0.52 -5.28 -13.25
CA PHE A 149 -0.25 -6.53 -13.26
C PHE A 149 -1.68 -6.32 -13.79
N GLY A 150 -2.27 -7.35 -14.37
CA GLY A 150 -3.60 -7.35 -14.97
C GLY A 150 -4.07 -8.79 -15.18
N GLU A 151 -5.25 -8.95 -15.79
CA GLU A 151 -5.90 -10.27 -15.93
C GLU A 151 -5.00 -11.34 -16.58
N ASP A 152 -4.16 -10.93 -17.54
CA ASP A 152 -3.32 -11.84 -18.34
C ASP A 152 -1.91 -12.05 -17.78
N ASN A 153 -1.49 -11.29 -16.76
CA ASN A 153 -0.11 -11.29 -16.28
C ASN A 153 0.01 -11.19 -14.76
N LEU A 154 -0.98 -11.70 -14.01
CA LEU A 154 -0.93 -11.86 -12.55
C LEU A 154 0.38 -12.52 -12.08
N PRO A 155 0.80 -12.31 -10.81
CA PRO A 155 2.09 -12.78 -10.28
C PRO A 155 2.15 -14.29 -10.00
N ASP A 156 1.73 -15.10 -10.97
CA ASP A 156 1.64 -16.55 -10.89
C ASP A 156 2.89 -17.25 -11.45
N SER A 157 3.69 -16.53 -12.25
CA SER A 157 4.94 -17.02 -12.84
C SER A 157 6.16 -16.29 -12.26
N LEU A 158 7.34 -16.92 -12.32
CA LEU A 158 8.56 -16.44 -11.65
C LEU A 158 8.97 -15.02 -12.10
N LYS A 159 8.78 -14.68 -13.38
CA LYS A 159 9.13 -13.36 -13.91
C LYS A 159 8.21 -12.29 -13.35
N GLU A 160 6.91 -12.56 -13.34
CA GLU A 160 5.85 -11.69 -12.84
C GLU A 160 6.03 -11.49 -11.33
N LYS A 161 6.34 -12.55 -10.57
CA LYS A 161 6.63 -12.46 -9.14
C LYS A 161 7.73 -11.46 -8.80
N LEU A 162 8.79 -11.34 -9.61
CA LEU A 162 9.88 -10.38 -9.33
C LEU A 162 9.39 -8.94 -9.22
N ILE A 163 8.38 -8.55 -9.99
CA ILE A 163 7.81 -7.19 -9.94
C ILE A 163 7.12 -6.93 -8.59
N ALA A 164 6.58 -7.97 -7.93
CA ALA A 164 5.97 -7.83 -6.61
C ALA A 164 6.97 -7.37 -5.53
N LEU A 165 8.28 -7.49 -5.75
CA LEU A 165 9.30 -6.91 -4.87
C LEU A 165 9.20 -5.38 -4.76
N ALA A 166 8.55 -4.70 -5.70
CA ALA A 166 8.29 -3.27 -5.66
C ALA A 166 7.12 -2.87 -4.73
N ALA A 167 6.34 -3.84 -4.22
CA ALA A 167 5.14 -3.57 -3.42
C ALA A 167 5.32 -2.59 -2.24
N PRO A 168 6.45 -2.58 -1.49
CA PRO A 168 6.65 -1.61 -0.41
C PRO A 168 6.58 -0.13 -0.82
N TYR A 169 6.75 0.18 -2.11
CA TYR A 169 6.71 1.55 -2.65
C TYR A 169 5.35 1.93 -3.26
N ALA A 170 4.37 1.03 -3.24
CA ALA A 170 3.04 1.26 -3.80
C ALA A 170 1.86 1.11 -2.79
N PRO A 171 2.02 1.34 -1.47
CA PRO A 171 0.89 1.22 -0.55
C PRO A 171 -0.11 2.36 -0.75
N LEU A 172 -1.40 2.04 -0.60
CA LEU A 172 -2.52 2.98 -0.71
C LEU A 172 -3.22 3.20 0.62
N ASP A 173 -3.10 2.22 1.51
CA ASP A 173 -3.60 2.22 2.86
C ASP A 173 -2.79 1.22 3.70
N GLY A 174 -2.93 1.28 5.02
CA GLY A 174 -2.32 0.31 5.91
C GLY A 174 -2.44 0.66 7.39
N ILE A 175 -1.87 -0.21 8.22
CA ILE A 175 -1.72 -0.08 9.67
C ILE A 175 -0.32 -0.53 10.10
N ASN A 176 0.29 0.14 11.08
CA ASN A 176 1.56 -0.30 11.67
C ASN A 176 1.41 -0.84 13.11
N GLU A 177 2.49 -1.41 13.65
CA GLU A 177 2.53 -2.03 14.98
C GLU A 177 2.36 -1.04 16.15
N LYS A 178 2.21 0.26 15.87
CA LYS A 178 1.85 1.29 16.85
C LYS A 178 0.38 1.65 16.79
N GLY A 179 -0.39 1.02 15.89
CA GLY A 179 -1.79 1.31 15.70
C GLY A 179 -2.04 2.57 14.87
N LEU A 180 -1.04 3.09 14.16
CA LEU A 180 -1.24 4.16 13.18
C LEU A 180 -1.79 3.53 11.90
N ALA A 181 -2.95 3.99 11.46
CA ALA A 181 -3.53 3.68 10.17
C ALA A 181 -3.58 4.91 9.27
N ALA A 182 -3.40 4.72 7.97
CA ALA A 182 -3.49 5.79 6.99
C ALA A 182 -4.06 5.27 5.67
N ALA A 183 -4.75 6.12 4.93
CA ALA A 183 -5.16 5.84 3.56
C ALA A 183 -5.17 7.11 2.70
N VAL A 184 -4.88 6.95 1.42
CA VAL A 184 -4.91 8.04 0.44
C VAL A 184 -6.25 8.10 -0.30
N LEU A 185 -6.81 9.29 -0.52
CA LEU A 185 -7.97 9.48 -1.39
C LEU A 185 -7.64 10.52 -2.45
N ARG A 186 -8.09 10.26 -3.68
CA ARG A 186 -7.90 11.18 -4.80
C ARG A 186 -8.89 12.33 -4.72
N ILE A 187 -8.40 13.53 -5.02
CA ILE A 187 -9.19 14.73 -5.30
C ILE A 187 -9.00 15.05 -6.78
N ALA A 188 -10.10 15.34 -7.49
CA ALA A 188 -10.08 15.71 -8.90
C ALA A 188 -9.61 17.17 -9.11
N ASP A 189 -8.41 17.47 -8.64
CA ASP A 189 -7.75 18.78 -8.73
C ASP A 189 -6.35 18.63 -9.35
N GLU A 190 -5.72 19.78 -9.64
CA GLU A 190 -4.32 19.84 -10.07
C GLU A 190 -3.40 19.13 -9.07
N PRO A 191 -2.42 18.34 -9.54
CA PRO A 191 -1.54 17.59 -8.66
C PRO A 191 -0.73 18.52 -7.75
N THR A 192 -0.58 18.13 -6.48
CA THR A 192 0.36 18.78 -5.57
C THR A 192 1.78 18.64 -6.12
N ASN A 193 2.51 19.74 -6.14
CA ASN A 193 3.90 19.82 -6.56
C ASN A 193 4.58 20.92 -5.75
N GLN A 194 5.12 20.54 -4.59
CA GLN A 194 5.83 21.45 -3.70
C GLN A 194 7.29 21.61 -4.11
N ASP A 195 7.84 22.80 -3.92
CA ASP A 195 9.26 23.10 -4.16
C ASP A 195 9.73 24.10 -3.08
N THR A 196 9.96 23.57 -1.88
CA THR A 196 10.46 24.33 -0.72
C THR A 196 11.92 24.00 -0.38
N GLY A 197 12.54 23.09 -1.14
CA GLY A 197 13.91 22.62 -0.96
C GLY A 197 14.05 21.51 0.08
N LYS A 198 12.94 20.90 0.50
CA LYS A 198 12.94 19.70 1.33
C LYS A 198 13.14 18.47 0.46
N THR A 199 13.35 17.30 1.06
CA THR A 199 13.40 16.06 0.27
C THR A 199 12.03 15.78 -0.31
N ASP A 200 11.99 15.35 -1.56
CA ASP A 200 10.76 15.05 -2.28
C ASP A 200 10.24 13.65 -1.96
N ILE A 201 8.93 13.55 -1.73
CA ILE A 201 8.20 12.28 -1.64
C ILE A 201 7.01 12.28 -2.59
N THR A 202 6.61 11.09 -3.01
CA THR A 202 5.38 10.87 -3.79
C THR A 202 4.24 10.34 -2.95
N THR A 203 3.03 10.35 -3.51
CA THR A 203 1.79 9.89 -2.86
C THR A 203 1.92 8.55 -2.13
N THR A 204 2.45 7.51 -2.78
CA THR A 204 2.56 6.17 -2.17
C THR A 204 3.71 6.08 -1.17
N THR A 205 4.80 6.82 -1.42
CA THR A 205 5.90 6.89 -0.46
C THR A 205 5.55 7.70 0.78
N ALA A 206 4.58 8.61 0.73
CA ALA A 206 4.03 9.27 1.90
C ALA A 206 3.28 8.29 2.82
N ILE A 207 2.46 7.38 2.25
CA ILE A 207 1.86 6.28 3.02
C ILE A 207 2.96 5.41 3.64
N ARG A 208 3.98 5.04 2.86
CA ARG A 208 5.09 4.23 3.37
C ARG A 208 5.86 4.94 4.49
N LEU A 209 6.11 6.24 4.35
CA LEU A 209 6.74 7.09 5.36
C LEU A 209 5.97 7.08 6.67
N MET A 210 4.66 7.36 6.62
CA MET A 210 3.82 7.38 7.82
C MET A 210 3.83 6.01 8.50
N LEU A 211 3.62 4.94 7.74
CA LEU A 211 3.55 3.60 8.29
C LEU A 211 4.89 3.12 8.87
N ASP A 212 6.04 3.51 8.30
CA ASP A 212 7.37 3.12 8.81
C ASP A 212 7.84 3.97 9.99
N LYS A 213 7.47 5.26 10.04
CA LYS A 213 8.19 6.23 10.87
C LYS A 213 7.33 6.96 11.91
N ALA A 214 6.00 6.86 11.85
CA ALA A 214 5.11 7.50 12.83
C ALA A 214 4.34 6.49 13.70
N ALA A 215 4.25 6.78 15.00
CA ALA A 215 3.44 6.03 15.95
C ALA A 215 2.07 6.66 16.18
N THR A 216 1.92 7.96 15.91
CA THR A 216 0.71 8.74 16.18
C THR A 216 0.36 9.65 15.01
N VAL A 217 -0.88 10.14 14.97
CA VAL A 217 -1.35 11.10 13.96
C VAL A 217 -0.49 12.36 13.97
N ASP A 218 -0.13 12.87 15.16
CA ASP A 218 0.71 14.06 15.29
C ASP A 218 2.12 13.82 14.72
N GLU A 219 2.75 12.67 15.01
CA GLU A 219 4.04 12.30 14.41
C GLU A 219 3.95 12.15 12.89
N ALA A 220 2.85 11.58 12.38
CA ALA A 220 2.63 11.41 10.94
C ALA A 220 2.51 12.77 10.23
N VAL A 221 1.77 13.72 10.82
CA VAL A 221 1.65 15.09 10.32
C VAL A 221 3.01 15.81 10.36
N GLU A 222 3.73 15.73 11.47
CA GLU A 222 5.07 16.33 11.61
C GLU A 222 6.07 15.76 10.60
N LEU A 223 5.96 14.48 10.24
CA LEU A 223 6.76 13.88 9.18
C LEU A 223 6.38 14.45 7.82
N LEU A 224 5.08 14.50 7.46
CA LEU A 224 4.66 15.05 6.17
C LEU A 224 5.10 16.51 5.98
N GLU A 225 5.15 17.30 7.05
CA GLU A 225 5.66 18.68 7.02
C GLU A 225 7.17 18.77 6.73
N GLN A 226 7.94 17.69 6.88
CA GLN A 226 9.39 17.66 6.63
C GLN A 226 9.77 17.36 5.18
N TYR A 227 8.81 17.00 4.33
CA TYR A 227 9.04 16.64 2.92
C TYR A 227 8.22 17.52 1.99
N ASP A 228 8.67 17.63 0.74
CA ASP A 228 7.90 18.23 -0.35
C ASP A 228 7.08 17.14 -1.05
N MET A 229 5.76 17.31 -1.09
CA MET A 229 4.83 16.37 -1.71
C MET A 229 4.74 16.58 -3.21
N HIS A 230 4.93 15.50 -3.97
CA HIS A 230 4.72 15.41 -5.41
C HIS A 230 3.69 14.35 -5.71
N SER A 231 2.47 14.78 -6.01
CA SER A 231 1.37 13.84 -6.24
C SER A 231 1.63 12.97 -7.46
N SER A 232 1.45 11.66 -7.29
CA SER A 232 1.58 10.69 -8.37
C SER A 232 0.44 10.79 -9.39
N ALA A 233 0.68 10.29 -10.59
CA ALA A 233 -0.31 10.09 -11.65
C ALA A 233 -1.22 11.28 -11.99
N GLY A 234 -0.72 12.50 -11.81
CA GLY A 234 -1.34 13.72 -12.34
C GLY A 234 -2.67 14.08 -11.70
N SER A 235 -2.88 13.72 -10.44
CA SER A 235 -4.05 14.14 -9.65
C SER A 235 -3.63 14.66 -8.29
N CYS A 236 -4.48 15.45 -7.64
CA CYS A 236 -4.33 15.76 -6.22
C CYS A 236 -4.79 14.58 -5.34
N TYR A 237 -4.21 14.47 -4.15
CA TYR A 237 -4.63 13.52 -3.12
C TYR A 237 -4.67 14.19 -1.74
N HIS A 238 -5.50 13.66 -0.86
CA HIS A 238 -5.43 13.92 0.57
C HIS A 238 -5.31 12.59 1.33
N PHE A 239 -4.89 12.66 2.59
CA PHE A 239 -4.70 11.50 3.44
C PHE A 239 -5.66 11.58 4.62
N GLN A 240 -6.31 10.48 4.98
CA GLN A 240 -6.87 10.36 6.31
C GLN A 240 -5.97 9.45 7.15
N ILE A 241 -5.65 9.90 8.35
CA ILE A 241 -4.76 9.25 9.31
C ILE A 241 -5.55 9.04 10.60
N ALA A 242 -5.33 7.91 11.27
CA ALA A 242 -5.94 7.55 12.54
C ALA A 242 -4.92 6.82 13.42
N ASP A 243 -5.02 6.93 14.75
CA ASP A 243 -4.16 6.15 15.66
C ASP A 243 -4.95 5.49 16.80
N ALA A 244 -4.34 4.50 17.46
CA ALA A 244 -4.95 3.75 18.58
C ALA A 244 -5.34 4.63 19.78
N GLY A 245 -4.87 5.87 19.85
CA GLY A 245 -5.27 6.85 20.85
C GLY A 245 -6.64 7.49 20.58
N GLY A 246 -7.26 7.19 19.44
CA GLY A 246 -8.51 7.79 19.00
C GLY A 246 -8.35 9.11 18.28
N ASN A 247 -7.12 9.50 17.91
CA ASN A 247 -6.89 10.69 17.12
C ASN A 247 -7.15 10.38 15.64
N SER A 248 -7.69 11.36 14.91
CA SER A 248 -7.74 11.32 13.45
C SER A 248 -7.48 12.70 12.86
N ALA A 249 -6.88 12.73 11.68
CA ALA A 249 -6.73 13.95 10.89
C ALA A 249 -6.87 13.65 9.40
N VAL A 250 -7.43 14.62 8.66
CA VAL A 250 -7.35 14.68 7.20
C VAL A 250 -6.28 15.70 6.82
N VAL A 251 -5.28 15.27 6.05
CA VAL A 251 -4.19 16.10 5.55
C VAL A 251 -4.40 16.36 4.07
N GLU A 252 -4.69 17.61 3.73
CA GLU A 252 -4.92 18.08 2.36
C GLU A 252 -3.77 18.95 1.87
N TYR A 253 -3.58 19.01 0.55
CA TYR A 253 -2.66 19.95 -0.08
C TYR A 253 -3.46 20.87 -0.99
N VAL A 254 -3.65 22.12 -0.58
CA VAL A 254 -4.42 23.12 -1.33
C VAL A 254 -3.46 24.22 -1.75
N ASP A 255 -3.36 24.47 -3.05
CA ASP A 255 -2.41 25.42 -3.64
C ASP A 255 -0.95 25.14 -3.21
N ASN A 256 -0.58 23.86 -3.14
CA ASN A 256 0.73 23.38 -2.65
C ASN A 256 1.03 23.71 -1.17
N GLU A 257 0.02 24.08 -0.39
CA GLU A 257 0.13 24.24 1.07
C GLU A 257 -0.52 23.07 1.79
N LEU A 258 0.21 22.47 2.73
CA LEU A 258 -0.32 21.43 3.62
C LEU A 258 -1.34 22.05 4.58
N VAL A 259 -2.52 21.44 4.64
CA VAL A 259 -3.63 21.82 5.54
C VAL A 259 -4.03 20.60 6.36
N VAL A 260 -4.02 20.74 7.67
CA VAL A 260 -4.38 19.67 8.61
C VAL A 260 -5.75 19.94 9.21
N LEU A 261 -6.66 19.00 9.04
CA LEU A 261 -8.00 19.02 9.61
C LEU A 261 -8.09 17.93 10.67
N LYS A 262 -7.77 18.28 11.91
CA LYS A 262 -7.95 17.37 13.05
C LYS A 262 -9.43 17.08 13.25
N ALA A 263 -9.76 15.85 13.64
CA ALA A 263 -11.12 15.48 13.99
C ALA A 263 -11.66 16.40 15.10
N GLU A 264 -12.86 16.94 14.91
CA GLU A 264 -13.55 17.73 15.93
C GLU A 264 -14.33 16.84 16.92
N GLN A 265 -14.67 15.63 16.48
CA GLN A 265 -15.27 14.57 17.27
C GLN A 265 -14.30 13.40 17.42
N ASP A 266 -14.66 12.38 18.20
CA ASP A 266 -13.86 11.15 18.39
C ASP A 266 -13.90 10.22 17.15
N TYR A 267 -14.46 10.69 16.03
CA TYR A 267 -14.55 10.02 14.74
C TYR A 267 -14.36 11.04 13.62
N GLN A 268 -13.94 10.57 12.45
CA GLN A 268 -13.76 11.41 11.27
C GLN A 268 -13.93 10.57 10.01
N MET A 269 -14.45 11.17 8.95
CA MET A 269 -14.59 10.53 7.64
C MET A 269 -14.09 11.44 6.53
N ALA A 270 -13.67 10.83 5.43
CA ALA A 270 -13.27 11.54 4.22
C ALA A 270 -13.70 10.76 2.97
N THR A 271 -13.98 11.48 1.90
CA THR A 271 -14.20 10.91 0.56
C THR A 271 -13.45 11.75 -0.46
N ASN A 272 -13.84 11.73 -1.75
CA ASN A 272 -13.05 12.34 -2.82
C ASN A 272 -13.27 13.85 -3.00
N PHE A 273 -13.49 14.58 -1.91
CA PHE A 273 -13.62 16.04 -1.91
C PHE A 273 -12.87 16.70 -0.76
N LEU A 274 -12.51 17.97 -0.95
CA LEU A 274 -11.77 18.75 0.04
C LEU A 274 -12.68 19.23 1.18
N LEU A 275 -12.22 18.99 2.40
CA LEU A 275 -12.89 19.35 3.64
C LEU A 275 -12.43 20.73 4.16
N SER A 276 -11.28 21.23 3.71
CA SER A 276 -10.75 22.51 4.19
C SER A 276 -11.50 23.71 3.63
N ASP A 277 -11.67 24.75 4.46
CA ASP A 277 -12.31 26.01 4.07
C ASP A 277 -11.66 26.70 2.87
N LYS A 278 -10.38 26.42 2.60
CA LYS A 278 -9.65 26.98 1.44
C LYS A 278 -10.32 26.61 0.11
N LYS A 279 -10.85 25.40 0.00
CA LYS A 279 -11.51 24.90 -1.22
C LYS A 279 -12.63 23.91 -0.88
N TYR A 280 -13.45 24.28 0.10
CA TYR A 280 -14.46 23.41 0.70
C TYR A 280 -15.41 22.80 -0.33
N ASN A 281 -15.75 21.53 -0.14
CA ASN A 281 -16.69 20.76 -0.94
C ASN A 281 -16.29 20.60 -2.42
N PHE A 282 -15.02 20.84 -2.75
CA PHE A 282 -14.51 20.63 -4.10
C PHE A 282 -14.12 19.17 -4.31
N GLY A 283 -14.76 18.51 -5.27
CA GLY A 283 -14.54 17.10 -5.59
C GLY A 283 -15.86 16.34 -5.70
N ASN A 284 -15.83 15.04 -5.46
CA ASN A 284 -16.99 14.16 -5.53
C ASN A 284 -17.08 13.21 -4.32
N GLY A 285 -18.17 12.43 -4.23
CA GLY A 285 -18.37 11.45 -3.16
C GLY A 285 -19.08 12.01 -1.93
N GLN A 286 -19.78 13.14 -2.05
CA GLN A 286 -20.60 13.74 -0.98
C GLN A 286 -21.76 12.82 -0.58
N ASP A 287 -22.35 12.09 -1.53
CA ASP A 287 -23.37 11.08 -1.28
C ASP A 287 -22.89 9.99 -0.32
N ARG A 288 -21.65 9.52 -0.52
CA ARG A 288 -21.04 8.50 0.35
C ARG A 288 -20.59 9.08 1.68
N TYR A 289 -20.13 10.33 1.67
CA TYR A 289 -19.81 11.05 2.90
C TYR A 289 -21.05 11.19 3.77
N GLU A 290 -22.19 11.58 3.21
CA GLU A 290 -23.47 11.68 3.93
C GLU A 290 -23.92 10.34 4.52
N ILE A 291 -23.68 9.22 3.84
CA ILE A 291 -23.93 7.87 4.40
C ILE A 291 -23.05 7.62 5.62
N LEU A 292 -21.75 7.91 5.53
CA LEU A 292 -20.80 7.73 6.64
C LEU A 292 -21.14 8.65 7.82
N GLU A 293 -21.33 9.93 7.55
CA GLU A 293 -21.69 10.98 8.50
C GLU A 293 -22.99 10.63 9.22
N THR A 294 -24.08 10.38 8.49
CA THR A 294 -25.38 10.04 9.10
C THR A 294 -25.29 8.81 9.99
N SER A 295 -24.54 7.78 9.57
CA SER A 295 -24.40 6.54 10.33
C SER A 295 -23.58 6.76 11.60
N LEU A 296 -22.43 7.44 11.50
CA LEU A 296 -21.56 7.70 12.63
C LEU A 296 -22.18 8.70 13.62
N ASP A 297 -22.86 9.73 13.14
CA ASP A 297 -23.61 10.67 13.98
C ASP A 297 -24.70 9.96 14.78
N SER A 298 -25.39 8.98 14.17
CA SER A 298 -26.46 8.23 14.84
C SER A 298 -25.98 7.40 16.04
N CYS A 299 -24.68 7.07 16.08
CA CYS A 299 -24.04 6.32 17.16
C CYS A 299 -22.95 7.12 17.90
N ASN A 300 -22.81 8.43 17.64
CA ASN A 300 -21.73 9.29 18.14
C ASN A 300 -20.32 8.70 17.91
N GLY A 301 -20.09 8.08 16.74
CA GLY A 301 -18.82 7.47 16.40
C GLY A 301 -18.48 6.18 17.14
N VAL A 302 -19.43 5.56 17.84
CA VAL A 302 -19.23 4.28 18.54
C VAL A 302 -20.05 3.18 17.84
N VAL A 303 -19.40 2.39 16.98
CA VAL A 303 -20.00 1.24 16.29
C VAL A 303 -20.05 0.01 17.20
N GLU A 304 -20.86 -0.99 16.83
CA GLU A 304 -20.98 -2.22 17.63
C GLU A 304 -19.63 -2.94 17.76
N ASP A 305 -19.03 -3.25 16.62
CA ASP A 305 -17.80 -4.03 16.46
C ASP A 305 -17.18 -3.76 15.07
N GLU A 306 -16.10 -4.47 14.72
CA GLU A 306 -15.47 -4.37 13.40
C GLU A 306 -16.40 -4.79 12.25
N GLN A 307 -17.37 -5.68 12.49
CA GLN A 307 -18.33 -6.09 11.46
C GLN A 307 -19.30 -4.95 11.15
N ALA A 308 -19.79 -4.23 12.17
CA ALA A 308 -20.57 -3.01 11.95
C ALA A 308 -19.76 -1.94 11.19
N GLY A 309 -18.44 -1.87 11.43
CA GLY A 309 -17.53 -1.06 10.62
C GLY A 309 -17.48 -1.48 9.15
N MET A 310 -17.43 -2.79 8.88
CA MET A 310 -17.47 -3.33 7.51
C MET A 310 -18.83 -3.09 6.85
N ASP A 311 -19.93 -3.22 7.59
CA ASP A 311 -21.28 -2.94 7.10
C ASP A 311 -21.44 -1.45 6.71
N LEU A 312 -20.78 -0.55 7.45
CA LEU A 312 -20.70 0.86 7.12
C LEU A 312 -19.93 1.10 5.81
N LEU A 313 -18.80 0.41 5.62
CA LEU A 313 -18.08 0.42 4.34
C LEU A 313 -18.95 -0.10 3.21
N GLN A 314 -19.68 -1.20 3.42
CA GLN A 314 -20.60 -1.75 2.44
C GLN A 314 -21.68 -0.72 2.05
N ALA A 315 -22.26 -0.02 3.01
CA ALA A 315 -23.25 1.02 2.75
C ALA A 315 -22.66 2.17 1.91
N ALA A 316 -21.43 2.58 2.19
CA ALA A 316 -20.71 3.63 1.46
C ALA A 316 -19.92 3.10 0.24
N SER A 317 -20.23 1.90 -0.26
CA SER A 317 -19.50 1.29 -1.38
C SER A 317 -20.19 1.56 -2.72
N LYS A 318 -19.42 1.49 -3.82
CA LYS A 318 -19.93 1.66 -5.19
C LYS A 318 -20.19 0.32 -5.87
N ASP A 319 -21.44 0.08 -6.26
CA ASP A 319 -21.81 -1.02 -7.14
C ASP A 319 -21.14 -0.90 -8.51
N TRP A 320 -21.12 -2.01 -9.25
CA TRP A 320 -20.63 -2.05 -10.62
C TRP A 320 -21.38 -1.06 -11.52
N HIS A 321 -20.65 -0.07 -12.01
CA HIS A 321 -21.16 0.98 -12.88
C HIS A 321 -20.11 1.37 -13.92
N VAL A 322 -20.53 2.02 -15.00
CA VAL A 322 -19.59 2.62 -15.96
C VAL A 322 -19.21 4.00 -15.44
N SER A 323 -17.93 4.23 -15.21
CA SER A 323 -17.41 5.53 -14.79
C SER A 323 -17.65 6.57 -15.87
N GLU A 324 -18.19 7.71 -15.49
CA GLU A 324 -18.45 8.82 -16.42
C GLU A 324 -17.15 9.46 -16.93
N SER A 325 -16.08 9.46 -16.11
CA SER A 325 -14.76 10.03 -16.46
C SER A 325 -13.99 9.13 -17.43
N SER A 326 -13.97 7.82 -17.17
CA SER A 326 -13.11 6.87 -17.89
C SER A 326 -13.85 6.02 -18.94
N GLY A 327 -15.18 5.93 -18.86
CA GLY A 327 -15.99 5.01 -19.67
C GLY A 327 -15.76 3.52 -19.35
N ARG A 328 -15.01 3.20 -18.29
CA ARG A 328 -14.68 1.82 -17.88
C ARG A 328 -15.59 1.35 -16.76
N MET A 329 -15.76 0.03 -16.67
CA MET A 329 -16.46 -0.61 -15.56
C MET A 329 -15.69 -0.40 -14.25
N ASN A 330 -16.34 0.17 -13.25
CA ASN A 330 -15.78 0.54 -11.95
C ASN A 330 -16.70 0.05 -10.81
N ALA A 331 -16.09 -0.24 -9.68
CA ALA A 331 -16.75 -0.64 -8.43
C ALA A 331 -15.78 -0.52 -7.27
N THR A 332 -16.28 -0.63 -6.04
CA THR A 332 -15.42 -0.93 -4.88
C THR A 332 -14.72 -2.27 -5.10
N GLN A 333 -13.39 -2.24 -5.21
CA GLN A 333 -12.54 -3.40 -5.45
C GLN A 333 -12.16 -4.08 -4.12
N TRP A 334 -11.92 -3.30 -3.06
CA TRP A 334 -11.82 -3.83 -1.71
C TRP A 334 -12.34 -2.85 -0.65
N SER A 335 -12.74 -3.44 0.46
CA SER A 335 -13.11 -2.78 1.71
C SER A 335 -12.27 -3.38 2.82
N VAL A 336 -11.56 -2.56 3.58
CA VAL A 336 -10.72 -3.01 4.69
C VAL A 336 -11.04 -2.23 5.95
N VAL A 337 -11.19 -2.94 7.06
CA VAL A 337 -11.25 -2.39 8.42
C VAL A 337 -9.95 -2.77 9.12
N PHE A 338 -9.19 -1.76 9.52
CA PHE A 338 -8.02 -1.91 10.38
C PHE A 338 -8.46 -1.70 11.83
N ASN A 339 -8.13 -2.62 12.72
CA ASN A 339 -8.25 -2.40 14.16
C ASN A 339 -6.92 -1.84 14.68
N CYS A 340 -6.91 -0.56 15.02
CA CYS A 340 -5.75 0.16 15.50
C CYS A 340 -5.29 -0.32 16.89
N THR A 341 -6.18 -0.92 17.68
CA THR A 341 -5.87 -1.46 19.01
C THR A 341 -5.30 -2.87 18.92
N ASP A 342 -5.98 -3.77 18.21
CA ASP A 342 -5.60 -5.18 18.09
C ASP A 342 -4.62 -5.48 16.94
N LEU A 343 -4.25 -4.44 16.17
CA LEU A 343 -3.29 -4.53 15.07
C LEU A 343 -3.67 -5.56 14.00
N THR A 344 -4.96 -5.61 13.67
CA THR A 344 -5.53 -6.51 12.66
C THR A 344 -6.06 -5.74 11.44
N ALA A 345 -6.23 -6.47 10.33
CA ALA A 345 -6.89 -5.99 9.11
C ALA A 345 -7.90 -7.04 8.63
N LYS A 346 -9.17 -6.64 8.53
CA LYS A 346 -10.26 -7.44 7.94
C LYS A 346 -10.62 -6.88 6.58
N ILE A 347 -10.39 -7.65 5.52
CA ILE A 347 -10.57 -7.23 4.12
C ILE A 347 -11.60 -8.08 3.38
N ILE A 348 -12.44 -7.42 2.59
CA ILE A 348 -13.37 -8.03 1.62
C ILE A 348 -13.02 -7.50 0.24
N THR A 349 -12.83 -8.39 -0.74
CA THR A 349 -12.52 -8.06 -2.13
C THR A 349 -13.70 -8.33 -3.06
N GLY A 350 -13.78 -7.58 -4.16
CA GLY A 350 -14.79 -7.76 -5.20
C GLY A 350 -16.23 -7.70 -4.70
N ARG A 351 -16.50 -6.91 -3.65
CA ARG A 351 -17.82 -6.72 -3.02
C ARG A 351 -18.46 -8.00 -2.48
N GLN A 352 -17.68 -9.02 -2.10
CA GLN A 352 -18.19 -10.28 -1.53
C GLN A 352 -18.58 -10.14 -0.05
N TYR A 353 -19.42 -9.16 0.26
CA TYR A 353 -19.88 -8.87 1.64
C TYR A 353 -20.74 -9.99 2.23
N ASP A 354 -21.19 -10.95 1.42
CA ASP A 354 -21.89 -12.16 1.84
C ASP A 354 -20.95 -13.26 2.36
N LYS A 355 -19.63 -13.08 2.22
CA LYS A 355 -18.60 -13.98 2.71
C LYS A 355 -17.85 -13.40 3.92
N PRO A 356 -17.26 -14.24 4.78
CA PRO A 356 -16.39 -13.76 5.84
C PRO A 356 -15.21 -12.96 5.26
N ALA A 357 -14.85 -11.87 5.92
CA ALA A 357 -13.64 -11.11 5.61
C ALA A 357 -12.39 -11.98 5.80
N HIS A 358 -11.37 -11.76 4.97
CA HIS A 358 -10.03 -12.28 5.21
C HIS A 358 -9.35 -11.46 6.30
N GLU A 359 -8.69 -12.13 7.24
CA GLU A 359 -8.07 -11.49 8.40
C GLU A 359 -6.56 -11.63 8.37
N PHE A 360 -5.87 -10.52 8.67
CA PHE A 360 -4.42 -10.43 8.81
C PHE A 360 -4.09 -9.76 10.15
N SER A 361 -2.97 -10.11 10.78
CA SER A 361 -2.57 -9.57 12.09
C SER A 361 -1.07 -9.34 12.17
N LEU A 362 -0.67 -8.27 12.84
CA LEU A 362 0.72 -7.94 13.15
C LEU A 362 1.23 -8.61 14.44
N ASP A 363 0.37 -9.24 15.22
CA ASP A 363 0.72 -9.89 16.49
C ASP A 363 1.25 -11.33 16.33
N GLN A 364 1.33 -11.83 15.08
CA GLN A 364 1.82 -13.18 14.74
C GLN A 364 3.25 -13.23 14.21
#